data_AF-A0A963AMY7-F1
#
_entry.id   AF-A0A963AMY7-F1
#
_cell.length_a   1.000
_cell.length_b   1.000
_cell.length_c   1.000
_cell.angle_alpha   90.00
_cell.angle_beta   90.00
_cell.angle_gamma   90.00
#
_symmetry.space_group_name_H-M   'P 1'
#
loop_
_entity.id
_entity.type
_entity.pdbx_description
1 polymer ?
#
loop_
_entity_poly.entity_id
_entity_poly.type
_entity_poly.pdbx_seq_one_letter_code
_entity_poly.pdbx_strand_id
1 'polypeptide(L)'
;RISHKARSNFKLDRKQQAVLTVLMLRAPQTLNDILTRTGRMVDFSDTEEVLPVVDEMIARQPALVVRFPRGEGRREERYSHLLCGDVEMPKSMESAPGVTGNLTTAEIDRLTILENRVAELEKRVKALADQG
;
A
#
# COMPACT_ATOMS: atom_id res chain seq x y z
N ARG A 1 28.47 -20.40 2.00
CA ARG A 1 27.18 -20.54 1.31
C ARG A 1 26.08 -20.58 2.37
N ILE A 2 25.09 -19.69 2.30
CA ILE A 2 23.96 -19.68 3.23
C ILE A 2 22.73 -20.19 2.46
N SER A 3 21.92 -21.03 3.10
CA SER A 3 20.64 -21.51 2.57
C SER A 3 19.56 -21.39 3.65
N HIS A 4 18.32 -21.07 3.23
CA HIS A 4 17.17 -20.97 4.14
C HIS A 4 16.32 -22.24 4.12
N LYS A 5 15.58 -22.49 5.19
CA LYS A 5 14.65 -23.64 5.35
C LYS A 5 13.18 -23.21 5.45
N ALA A 6 12.84 -22.03 4.95
CA ALA A 6 11.49 -21.45 5.06
C ALA A 6 10.38 -22.41 4.59
N ARG A 7 10.53 -23.03 3.41
CA ARG A 7 9.51 -23.93 2.85
C ARG A 7 9.22 -25.13 3.76
N SER A 8 10.24 -25.78 4.35
CA SER A 8 10.03 -26.90 5.26
C SER A 8 9.49 -26.45 6.61
N ASN A 9 10.03 -25.37 7.17
CA ASN A 9 9.66 -24.90 8.51
C ASN A 9 8.22 -24.37 8.54
N PHE A 10 7.80 -23.67 7.49
CA PHE A 10 6.42 -23.20 7.34
C PHE A 10 5.53 -24.19 6.58
N LYS A 11 6.01 -25.39 6.23
CA LYS A 11 5.26 -26.42 5.48
C LYS A 11 4.55 -25.83 4.24
N LEU A 12 5.28 -25.10 3.41
CA LEU A 12 4.73 -24.41 2.24
C LEU A 12 4.87 -25.27 0.99
N ASP A 13 3.87 -25.20 0.11
CA ASP A 13 4.07 -25.61 -1.27
C ASP A 13 4.87 -24.56 -2.07
N ARG A 14 5.04 -24.79 -3.38
CA ARG A 14 5.81 -23.90 -4.26
C ARG A 14 5.09 -22.56 -4.50
N LYS A 15 3.76 -22.57 -4.60
CA LYS A 15 2.93 -21.38 -4.84
C LYS A 15 2.89 -20.49 -3.60
N GLN A 16 2.62 -21.07 -2.44
CA GLN A 16 2.65 -20.41 -1.13
C GLN A 16 4.04 -19.83 -0.83
N GLN A 17 5.13 -20.55 -1.16
CA GLN A 17 6.48 -20.00 -1.02
C GLN A 17 6.69 -18.77 -1.91
N ALA A 18 6.23 -18.79 -3.16
CA ALA A 18 6.36 -17.67 -4.08
C ALA A 18 5.58 -16.44 -3.60
N VAL A 19 4.32 -16.63 -3.19
CA VAL A 19 3.49 -15.57 -2.59
C VAL A 19 4.18 -14.98 -1.37
N LEU A 20 4.63 -15.82 -0.42
CA LEU A 20 5.30 -15.35 0.80
C LEU A 20 6.55 -14.53 0.47
N THR A 21 7.34 -14.98 -0.50
CA THR A 21 8.57 -14.30 -0.94
C THR A 21 8.26 -12.90 -1.49
N VAL A 22 7.21 -12.76 -2.31
CA VAL A 22 6.80 -11.45 -2.84
C VAL A 22 6.34 -10.52 -1.72
N LEU A 23 5.52 -11.02 -0.79
CA LEU A 23 5.01 -10.24 0.33
C LEU A 23 6.12 -9.79 1.28
N MET A 24 7.13 -10.62 1.52
CA MET A 24 8.28 -10.26 2.39
C MET A 24 9.16 -9.15 1.81
N LEU A 25 9.19 -8.98 0.49
CA LEU A 25 10.11 -8.08 -0.20
C LEU A 25 9.47 -6.75 -0.59
N ARG A 26 8.17 -6.57 -0.34
CA ARG A 26 7.38 -5.44 -0.82
C ARG A 26 6.34 -5.03 0.21
N ALA A 27 5.89 -3.77 0.13
CA ALA A 27 4.73 -3.30 0.88
C ALA A 27 3.45 -4.08 0.53
N PRO A 28 2.32 -3.94 1.24
CA PRO A 28 1.11 -4.71 0.97
C PRO A 28 0.70 -4.67 -0.51
N GLN A 29 0.46 -5.83 -1.11
CA GLN A 29 0.27 -6.06 -2.56
C GLN A 29 -1.18 -6.41 -2.89
N THR A 30 -1.65 -6.14 -4.11
CA THR A 30 -2.93 -6.65 -4.64
C THR A 30 -2.77 -8.06 -5.22
N LEU A 31 -3.87 -8.74 -5.56
CA LEU A 31 -3.78 -10.05 -6.25
C LEU A 31 -3.10 -9.94 -7.62
N ASN A 32 -3.38 -8.87 -8.38
CA ASN A 32 -2.75 -8.61 -9.68
C ASN A 32 -1.23 -8.40 -9.54
N ASP A 33 -0.81 -7.66 -8.50
CA ASP A 33 0.60 -7.51 -8.16
C ASP A 33 1.26 -8.86 -7.86
N ILE A 34 0.61 -9.69 -7.02
CA ILE A 34 1.12 -11.01 -6.65
C ILE A 34 1.28 -11.88 -7.91
N LEU A 35 0.22 -12.02 -8.71
CA LEU A 35 0.22 -12.74 -9.99
C LEU A 35 1.42 -12.35 -10.87
N THR A 36 1.58 -11.04 -11.11
CA THR A 36 2.64 -10.51 -11.98
C THR A 36 4.04 -10.78 -11.41
N ARG A 37 4.21 -10.64 -10.09
CA ARG A 37 5.53 -10.70 -9.44
C ARG A 37 5.99 -12.11 -9.14
N THR A 38 5.08 -13.07 -9.03
CA THR A 38 5.43 -14.49 -8.85
C THR A 38 5.86 -15.20 -10.13
N GLY A 39 5.64 -14.62 -11.31
CA GLY A 39 5.83 -15.29 -12.62
C GLY A 39 7.24 -15.81 -12.92
N ARG A 40 8.30 -15.39 -12.19
CA ARG A 40 9.64 -15.99 -12.32
C ARG A 40 9.88 -17.17 -11.37
N MET A 41 8.97 -17.42 -10.43
CA MET A 41 9.08 -18.44 -9.39
C MET A 41 8.12 -19.61 -9.63
N VAL A 42 6.90 -19.28 -10.03
CA VAL A 42 5.80 -20.19 -10.32
C VAL A 42 4.82 -19.50 -11.28
N ASP A 43 4.18 -20.31 -12.13
CA ASP A 43 3.13 -19.83 -13.01
C ASP A 43 1.77 -19.91 -12.32
N PHE A 44 1.03 -18.81 -12.39
CA PHE A 44 -0.38 -18.75 -12.08
C PHE A 44 -1.13 -18.34 -13.36
N SER A 45 -2.30 -18.91 -13.62
CA SER A 45 -3.13 -18.58 -14.79
C SER A 45 -3.71 -17.17 -14.69
N ASP A 46 -4.22 -16.82 -13.52
CA ASP A 46 -4.98 -15.60 -13.26
C ASP A 46 -5.07 -15.33 -11.74
N THR A 47 -5.81 -14.29 -11.37
CA THR A 47 -6.01 -13.94 -9.95
C THR A 47 -6.97 -14.86 -9.22
N GLU A 48 -7.84 -15.60 -9.91
CA GLU A 48 -8.72 -16.61 -9.32
C GLU A 48 -7.94 -17.83 -8.85
N GLU A 49 -6.78 -18.12 -9.46
CA GLU A 49 -5.83 -19.13 -8.98
C GLU A 49 -4.96 -18.63 -7.81
N VAL A 50 -4.64 -17.33 -7.76
CA VAL A 50 -3.85 -16.74 -6.66
C VAL A 50 -4.66 -16.63 -5.37
N LEU A 51 -5.92 -16.21 -5.47
CA LEU A 51 -6.79 -15.97 -4.31
C LEU A 51 -6.88 -17.15 -3.33
N PRO A 52 -7.19 -18.40 -3.75
CA PRO A 52 -7.29 -19.52 -2.82
C PRO A 52 -5.96 -19.82 -2.12
N VAL A 53 -4.82 -19.65 -2.80
CA VAL A 53 -3.50 -19.82 -2.18
C VAL A 53 -3.28 -18.80 -1.07
N VAL A 54 -3.69 -17.56 -1.28
CA VAL A 54 -3.59 -16.50 -0.29
C VAL A 54 -4.56 -16.75 0.87
N ASP A 55 -5.80 -17.13 0.58
CA ASP A 55 -6.82 -17.43 1.59
C ASP A 55 -6.44 -18.62 2.47
N GLU A 56 -5.83 -19.68 1.90
CA GLU A 56 -5.24 -20.77 2.68
C GLU A 56 -4.17 -20.27 3.65
N MET A 57 -3.33 -19.32 3.23
CA MET A 57 -2.27 -18.76 4.06
C MET A 57 -2.80 -17.85 5.17
N ILE A 58 -3.96 -17.21 4.97
CA ILE A 58 -4.71 -16.45 5.97
C ILE A 58 -5.37 -17.39 6.98
N ALA A 59 -5.99 -18.48 6.51
CA ALA A 59 -6.74 -19.42 7.35
C ALA A 59 -5.87 -20.31 8.26
N ARG A 60 -4.54 -20.24 8.12
CA ARG A 60 -3.59 -21.01 8.94
C ARG A 60 -3.57 -20.58 10.41
N GLN A 61 -3.12 -21.51 11.27
CA GLN A 61 -2.72 -21.22 12.64
C GLN A 61 -1.24 -21.62 12.86
N PRO A 62 -0.32 -20.67 13.09
CA PRO A 62 -0.49 -19.22 12.99
C PRO A 62 -0.69 -18.77 11.52
N ALA A 63 -1.45 -17.70 11.32
CA ALA A 63 -1.64 -17.10 10.00
C ALA A 63 -0.30 -16.54 9.49
N LEU A 64 -0.04 -16.71 8.20
CA LEU A 64 1.17 -16.18 7.57
C LEU A 64 0.93 -14.90 6.77
N VAL A 65 -0.32 -14.67 6.40
CA VAL A 65 -0.77 -13.54 5.58
C VAL A 65 -1.98 -12.91 6.24
N VAL A 66 -2.11 -11.59 6.10
CA VAL A 66 -3.29 -10.82 6.47
C VAL A 66 -3.87 -10.14 5.23
N ARG A 67 -5.20 -10.08 5.16
CA ARG A 67 -5.94 -9.32 4.16
C ARG A 67 -6.38 -7.98 4.75
N PHE A 68 -6.03 -6.91 4.08
CA PHE A 68 -6.56 -5.58 4.32
C PHE A 68 -7.75 -5.32 3.39
N PRO A 69 -8.94 -5.05 3.94
CA PRO A 69 -10.12 -4.77 3.15
C PRO A 69 -9.95 -3.47 2.35
N ARG A 70 -10.83 -3.27 1.37
CA ARG A 70 -10.88 -2.03 0.60
C ARG A 70 -11.22 -0.87 1.54
N GLY A 71 -10.30 0.08 1.67
CA GLY A 71 -10.54 1.33 2.40
C GLY A 71 -11.36 2.32 1.56
N GLU A 72 -11.91 3.35 2.20
CA GLU A 72 -12.59 4.45 1.51
C GLU A 72 -11.68 5.06 0.43
N GLY A 73 -12.12 5.04 -0.83
CA GLY A 73 -11.33 5.51 -1.97
C GLY A 73 -10.31 4.52 -2.55
N ARG A 74 -10.24 3.27 -2.07
CA ARG A 74 -9.39 2.22 -2.67
C ARG A 74 -10.21 1.20 -3.46
N ARG A 75 -9.74 0.87 -4.66
CA ARG A 75 -10.45 -0.05 -5.57
C ARG A 75 -10.19 -1.53 -5.30
N GLU A 76 -9.10 -1.88 -4.62
CA GLU A 76 -8.63 -3.26 -4.51
C GLU A 76 -8.20 -3.63 -3.09
N GLU A 77 -8.41 -4.89 -2.72
CA GLU A 77 -7.92 -5.47 -1.47
C GLU A 77 -6.40 -5.64 -1.53
N ARG A 78 -5.76 -5.64 -0.35
CA ARG A 78 -4.31 -5.84 -0.26
C ARG A 78 -3.92 -6.87 0.77
N TYR A 79 -2.75 -7.44 0.58
CA TYR A 79 -2.24 -8.57 1.36
C TYR A 79 -0.82 -8.29 1.84
N SER A 80 -0.49 -8.70 3.06
CA SER A 80 0.85 -8.61 3.64
C SER A 80 1.18 -9.84 4.48
N HIS A 81 2.47 -10.11 4.71
CA HIS A 81 2.88 -11.20 5.58
C HIS A 81 2.83 -10.81 7.07
N LEU A 82 2.74 -11.81 7.95
CA LEU A 82 2.72 -11.65 9.42
C LEU A 82 4.00 -12.13 10.12
N LEU A 83 5.03 -12.48 9.36
CA LEU A 83 6.30 -12.99 9.92
C LEU A 83 7.05 -12.01 10.85
N CYS A 84 6.69 -10.73 10.83
CA CYS A 84 7.28 -9.68 11.69
C CYS A 84 6.33 -9.21 12.80
N GLY A 85 5.27 -9.96 13.08
CA GLY A 85 4.19 -9.56 13.99
C GLY A 85 3.01 -8.93 13.26
N ASP A 86 2.14 -8.28 14.03
CA ASP A 86 0.96 -7.62 13.51
C ASP A 86 1.35 -6.48 12.56
N VAL A 87 0.67 -6.43 11.41
CA VAL A 87 0.93 -5.42 10.39
C VAL A 87 -0.28 -4.49 10.32
N GLU A 88 -0.04 -3.21 10.60
CA GLU A 88 -0.99 -2.15 10.30
C GLU A 88 -0.81 -1.70 8.84
N MET A 89 -1.91 -1.27 8.21
CA MET A 89 -1.81 -0.68 6.88
C MET A 89 -0.95 0.60 6.98
N PRO A 90 0.11 0.76 6.16
CA PRO A 90 0.92 1.96 6.23
C PRO A 90 0.08 3.19 5.87
N LYS A 91 0.11 4.24 6.70
CA LYS A 91 -0.67 5.48 6.52
C LYS A 91 -0.41 6.19 5.19
N SER A 92 0.76 6.00 4.59
CA SER A 92 1.09 6.50 3.24
C SER A 92 0.34 5.78 2.11
N MET A 93 -0.29 4.64 2.41
CA MET A 93 -1.10 3.83 1.51
C MET A 93 -2.60 3.87 1.80
N GLU A 94 -3.00 4.46 2.94
CA GLU A 94 -4.34 5.01 3.07
C GLU A 94 -4.44 6.06 1.97
N SER A 95 -5.30 5.82 0.98
CA SER A 95 -5.62 6.86 0.02
C SER A 95 -5.99 8.08 0.86
N ALA A 96 -5.30 9.22 0.65
CA ALA A 96 -5.87 10.49 1.06
C ALA A 96 -7.32 10.50 0.57
N PRO A 97 -8.29 10.91 1.40
CA PRO A 97 -9.70 10.90 1.01
C PRO A 97 -9.78 11.47 -0.40
N GLY A 98 -10.36 10.67 -1.30
CA GLY A 98 -10.37 10.99 -2.72
C GLY A 98 -10.79 12.44 -2.90
N VAL A 99 -10.11 13.14 -3.80
CA VAL A 99 -10.54 14.44 -4.30
C VAL A 99 -11.84 14.24 -5.08
N THR A 100 -12.92 13.93 -4.38
CA THR A 100 -14.28 14.27 -4.76
C THR A 100 -14.49 15.64 -4.17
N GLY A 101 -14.36 16.65 -5.02
CA GLY A 101 -14.26 18.05 -4.66
C GLY A 101 -15.47 18.58 -3.89
N ASN A 102 -15.41 18.46 -2.57
CA ASN A 102 -16.02 19.38 -1.63
C ASN A 102 -14.97 19.68 -0.56
N LEU A 103 -14.29 20.82 -0.70
CA LEU A 103 -13.43 21.36 0.35
C LEU A 103 -14.31 21.54 1.60
N THR A 104 -13.83 21.04 2.74
CA THR A 104 -14.46 21.35 4.03
C THR A 104 -14.35 22.85 4.29
N THR A 105 -15.28 23.41 5.08
CA THR A 105 -15.23 24.84 5.45
C THR A 105 -13.88 25.24 6.05
N ALA A 106 -13.26 24.35 6.84
CA ALA A 106 -11.94 24.58 7.42
C ALA A 106 -10.81 24.61 6.37
N GLU A 107 -10.93 23.86 5.27
CA GLU A 107 -9.98 23.88 4.16
C GLU A 107 -10.16 25.13 3.30
N ILE A 108 -11.41 25.59 3.11
CA ILE A 108 -11.71 26.86 2.44
C ILE A 108 -11.11 28.03 3.24
N ASP A 109 -11.33 28.06 4.55
CA ASP A 109 -10.77 29.11 5.42
C ASP A 109 -9.24 29.13 5.38
N ARG A 110 -8.60 27.96 5.39
CA ARG A 110 -7.14 27.85 5.23
C ARG A 110 -6.68 28.34 3.87
N LEU A 111 -7.41 28.04 2.80
CA LEU A 111 -7.09 28.49 1.45
C LEU A 111 -7.15 30.03 1.36
N THR A 112 -8.22 30.64 1.90
CA THR A 112 -8.37 32.10 1.94
C THR A 112 -7.25 32.78 2.74
N ILE A 113 -6.83 32.20 3.87
CA ILE A 113 -5.69 32.72 4.64
C ILE A 113 -4.39 32.66 3.82
N LEU A 114 -4.15 31.56 3.11
CA LEU A 114 -2.98 31.39 2.28
C LEU A 114 -2.97 32.37 1.09
N GLU A 115 -4.09 32.54 0.41
CA GLU A 115 -4.23 33.49 -0.71
C GLU A 115 -3.94 34.93 -0.28
N ASN A 116 -4.47 35.36 0.86
CA ASN A 116 -4.18 36.68 1.42
C ASN A 116 -2.70 36.86 1.74
N ARG A 117 -2.07 35.83 2.29
CA ARG A 117 -0.64 35.86 2.65
C ARG A 117 0.25 35.89 1.41
N VAL A 118 -0.12 35.19 0.35
CA VAL A 118 0.58 35.27 -0.95
C VAL A 118 0.45 36.66 -1.53
N ALA A 119 -0.76 37.24 -1.56
CA ALA A 119 -0.97 38.60 -2.07
C ALA A 119 -0.15 39.66 -1.30
N GLU A 120 -0.01 39.50 0.02
CA GLU A 120 0.83 40.38 0.84
C GLU A 120 2.32 40.19 0.51
N LEU A 121 2.78 38.94 0.37
CA LEU A 121 4.16 38.64 0.02
C LEU A 121 4.52 39.15 -1.37
N GLU A 122 3.64 39.01 -2.35
CA GLU A 122 3.83 39.53 -3.71
C GLU A 122 3.97 41.06 -3.71
N LYS A 123 3.15 41.77 -2.92
CA LYS A 123 3.28 43.23 -2.75
C LYS A 123 4.63 43.61 -2.15
N ARG A 124 5.10 42.87 -1.13
CA ARG A 124 6.39 43.11 -0.48
C ARG A 124 7.56 42.83 -1.42
N VAL A 125 7.50 41.74 -2.19
CA VAL A 125 8.51 41.40 -3.21
C VAL A 125 8.57 42.49 -4.28
N LYS A 126 7.42 42.96 -4.77
CA LYS A 126 7.37 44.05 -5.75
C LYS A 126 7.96 45.36 -5.19
N ALA A 127 7.59 45.74 -3.97
CA ALA A 127 8.13 46.95 -3.34
C ALA A 127 9.65 46.88 -3.13
N LEU A 128 10.21 45.71 -2.85
CA LEU A 128 11.66 45.51 -2.76
C LEU A 128 12.35 45.51 -4.13
N ALA A 129 11.68 44.96 -5.16
CA ALA A 129 12.19 44.97 -6.53
C ALA A 129 12.21 46.38 -7.14
N ASP A 130 11.23 47.23 -6.80
CA ASP A 130 11.15 48.63 -7.27
C ASP A 130 12.13 49.57 -6.52
N GLN A 131 12.81 49.09 -5.47
CA GLN A 131 13.80 49.83 -4.67
C GLN A 131 15.26 49.60 -5.09
N GLY A 132 15.52 48.69 -6.03
CA GLY A 132 16.85 48.39 -6.58
C GLY A 132 16.96 48.83 -8.04
#